data_AF-A0AAE0QGG7-F1
#
_entry.id   AF-A0AAE0QGG7-F1
#
_cell.length_a   1.000
_cell.length_b   1.000
_cell.length_c   1.000
_cell.angle_alpha   90.00
_cell.angle_beta   90.00
_cell.angle_gamma   90.00
#
_symmetry.space_group_name_H-M   'P 1'
#
loop_
_entity.id
_entity.type
_entity.pdbx_description
1 polymer ?
#
loop_
_entity_poly.entity_id
_entity_poly.type
_entity_poly.pdbx_seq_one_letter_code
_entity_poly.pdbx_strand_id
1 'polypeptide(L)'
;MECHLTGGGEEPELVREVERYQLKIVGLASTYSLGSGTQLLERGWTLFFSGMPHGERHRAGVGLLIAPQLSRHVLEFSPVKERVVSLRLPCVMDSLSITNTMFKHKGAHQYTWYQDTLGQRSMIDLVVVSSDLRPHVLDTQVKRGAGLSTGHHLVASWIRLRRRIPDRLGRPKRIVRVCWECLADPSVRGVFNSQLRESFK
;
A
#
# COMPACT_ATOMS: atom_id res chain seq x y z
N MET A 1 -1.74 9.52 -0.31
CA MET A 1 -2.44 10.52 0.53
C MET A 1 -1.63 10.67 1.80
N GLU A 2 -1.32 11.89 2.23
CA GLU A 2 -0.76 12.08 3.56
C GLU A 2 -1.86 12.06 4.60
N CYS A 3 -1.63 11.42 5.73
CA CYS A 3 -2.56 11.38 6.87
C CYS A 3 -1.76 11.15 8.15
N HIS A 4 -2.14 11.73 9.29
CA HIS A 4 -1.42 11.60 10.55
C HIS A 4 -2.20 10.71 11.52
N LEU A 5 -1.97 9.40 11.45
CA LEU A 5 -2.75 8.43 12.24
C LEU A 5 -2.36 8.40 13.74
N THR A 6 -1.56 9.35 14.22
CA THR A 6 -1.14 9.45 15.62
C THR A 6 -2.24 10.13 16.46
N GLY A 7 -3.31 9.39 16.72
CA GLY A 7 -4.43 9.82 17.56
C GLY A 7 -5.76 9.41 16.95
N GLY A 8 -6.61 8.72 17.71
CA GLY A 8 -7.85 8.08 17.25
C GLY A 8 -8.95 9.01 16.69
N GLY A 9 -8.65 10.27 16.37
CA GLY A 9 -9.58 11.24 15.80
C GLY A 9 -9.57 11.35 14.28
N GLU A 10 -8.48 10.99 13.59
CA GLU A 10 -8.38 11.15 12.12
C GLU A 10 -8.92 9.94 11.33
N GLU A 11 -9.00 8.76 11.98
CA GLU A 11 -9.44 7.52 11.32
C GLU A 11 -10.86 7.61 10.73
N PRO A 12 -11.88 8.19 11.42
CA PRO A 12 -13.23 8.28 10.88
C PRO A 12 -13.34 9.25 9.68
N GLU A 13 -12.57 10.33 9.69
CA GLU A 13 -12.55 11.30 8.59
C GLU A 13 -11.88 10.70 7.35
N LEU A 14 -10.78 9.97 7.55
CA LEU A 14 -10.13 9.21 6.50
C LEU A 14 -11.13 8.29 5.82
N VAL A 15 -11.80 7.39 6.57
CA VAL A 15 -12.78 6.41 6.04
C VAL A 15 -13.90 7.10 5.24
N ARG A 16 -14.43 8.23 5.72
CA ARG A 16 -15.45 9.00 5.00
C ARG A 16 -14.95 9.54 3.67
N GLU A 17 -13.73 10.05 3.60
CA GLU A 17 -13.18 10.63 2.37
C GLU A 17 -12.85 9.55 1.32
N VAL A 18 -12.33 8.39 1.74
CA VAL A 18 -12.10 7.24 0.84
C VAL A 18 -13.40 6.78 0.18
N GLU A 19 -14.48 6.76 0.96
CA GLU A 19 -15.80 6.34 0.48
C GLU A 19 -16.48 7.40 -0.38
N ARG A 20 -16.29 8.70 -0.06
CA ARG A 20 -16.74 9.82 -0.89
C ARG A 20 -16.19 9.73 -2.32
N TYR A 21 -14.93 9.32 -2.47
CA TYR A 21 -14.31 9.11 -3.78
C TYR A 21 -14.47 7.68 -4.33
N GLN A 22 -15.23 6.82 -3.64
CA GLN A 22 -15.50 5.43 -4.02
C GLN A 22 -14.22 4.59 -4.25
N LEU A 23 -13.15 4.92 -3.53
CA LEU A 23 -11.86 4.26 -3.65
C LEU A 23 -11.93 2.85 -3.03
N LYS A 24 -11.01 1.98 -3.45
CA LYS A 24 -10.97 0.58 -2.99
C LYS A 24 -9.62 0.17 -2.41
N ILE A 25 -8.57 0.83 -2.86
CA ILE A 25 -7.19 0.70 -2.38
C ILE A 25 -6.65 2.11 -2.27
N VAL A 26 -6.09 2.48 -1.13
CA VAL A 26 -5.49 3.79 -0.93
C VAL A 26 -4.13 3.68 -0.27
N GLY A 27 -3.12 4.29 -0.90
CA GLY A 27 -1.80 4.47 -0.33
C GLY A 27 -1.77 5.68 0.60
N LEU A 28 -1.31 5.43 1.82
CA LEU A 28 -1.11 6.42 2.87
C LEU A 28 0.38 6.63 3.08
N ALA A 29 0.77 7.89 3.17
CA ALA A 29 2.13 8.34 3.48
C ALA A 29 2.08 9.24 4.72
N SER A 30 3.23 9.43 5.35
CA SER A 30 3.36 10.30 6.53
C SER A 30 2.43 9.89 7.69
N THR A 31 2.12 8.58 7.81
CA THR A 31 1.18 8.04 8.80
C THR A 31 1.65 8.19 10.24
N TYR A 32 2.97 8.30 10.42
CA TYR A 32 3.65 8.36 11.73
C TYR A 32 3.26 7.20 12.66
N SER A 33 2.84 6.08 12.07
CA SER A 33 2.48 4.87 12.79
C SER A 33 3.68 4.31 13.56
N LEU A 34 3.43 3.76 14.73
CA LEU A 34 4.43 3.00 15.50
C LEU A 34 4.28 1.51 15.19
N GLY A 35 5.42 0.85 14.98
CA GLY A 35 5.48 -0.56 14.59
C GLY A 35 4.89 -0.82 13.20
N SER A 36 4.67 -2.09 12.90
CA SER A 36 4.07 -2.55 11.64
C SER A 36 3.02 -3.59 11.91
N GLY A 37 1.95 -3.61 11.13
CA GLY A 37 0.89 -4.57 11.35
C GLY A 37 -0.34 -4.34 10.47
N THR A 38 -1.45 -4.90 10.96
CA THR A 38 -2.76 -4.79 10.32
C THR A 38 -3.77 -4.38 11.38
N GLN A 39 -4.59 -3.38 11.07
CA GLN A 39 -5.62 -2.84 11.95
C GLN A 39 -6.95 -2.84 11.20
N LEU A 40 -8.00 -3.33 11.87
CA LEU A 40 -9.37 -3.21 11.38
C LEU A 40 -9.90 -1.85 11.78
N LEU A 41 -10.35 -1.07 10.80
CA LEU A 41 -10.99 0.23 11.00
C LEU A 41 -12.52 0.10 10.91
N GLU A 42 -13.20 1.21 11.17
CA GLU A 42 -14.66 1.28 11.04
C GLU A 42 -15.15 0.80 9.66
N ARG A 43 -16.39 0.31 9.64
CA ARG A 43 -17.07 -0.14 8.42
C ARG A 43 -16.36 -1.28 7.68
N GLY A 44 -15.44 -1.99 8.35
CA GLY A 44 -14.76 -3.17 7.84
C GLY A 44 -13.54 -2.88 6.96
N TRP A 45 -13.08 -1.64 6.91
CA TRP A 45 -11.86 -1.28 6.20
C TRP A 45 -10.62 -1.86 6.91
N THR A 46 -9.63 -2.30 6.14
CA THR A 46 -8.40 -2.89 6.70
C THR A 46 -7.21 -2.00 6.38
N LEU A 47 -6.54 -1.51 7.41
CA LEU A 47 -5.29 -0.77 7.31
C LEU A 47 -4.10 -1.72 7.47
N PHE A 48 -3.27 -1.82 6.45
CA PHE A 48 -1.97 -2.48 6.51
C PHE A 48 -0.89 -1.41 6.61
N PHE A 49 -0.04 -1.44 7.62
CA PHE A 49 0.90 -0.33 7.86
C PHE A 49 2.30 -0.80 8.23
N SER A 50 3.28 0.05 7.90
CA SER A 50 4.68 -0.07 8.30
C SER A 50 5.14 1.28 8.81
N GLY A 51 5.54 1.30 10.07
CA GLY A 51 5.89 2.49 10.81
C GLY A 51 7.22 2.36 11.53
N MET A 52 7.49 3.31 12.41
CA MET A 52 8.77 3.40 13.12
C MET A 52 8.89 2.34 14.23
N PRO A 53 10.09 1.81 14.49
CA PRO A 53 10.34 1.03 15.69
C PRO A 53 10.00 1.81 16.96
N HIS A 54 9.61 1.08 18.01
CA HIS A 54 9.30 1.71 19.29
C HIS A 54 10.57 2.35 19.88
N GLY A 55 10.45 3.59 20.34
CA GLY A 55 11.56 4.33 20.96
C GLY A 55 12.36 5.23 20.01
N GLU A 56 12.11 5.16 18.70
CA GLU A 56 12.73 6.08 17.73
C GLU A 56 11.92 7.38 17.57
N ARG A 57 12.62 8.51 17.38
CA ARG A 57 12.02 9.85 17.27
C ARG A 57 11.78 10.33 15.83
N HIS A 58 12.08 9.51 14.82
CA HIS A 58 11.91 9.92 13.43
C HIS A 58 10.43 9.90 13.00
N ARG A 59 10.09 10.79 12.07
CA ARG A 59 8.75 10.89 11.49
C ARG A 59 8.71 10.15 10.15
N ALA A 60 8.29 8.89 10.19
CA ALA A 60 8.02 8.09 9.01
C ALA A 60 6.85 7.14 9.28
N GLY A 61 6.33 6.55 8.22
CA GLY A 61 5.18 5.66 8.28
C GLY A 61 4.43 5.68 6.96
N VAL A 62 4.08 4.49 6.49
CA VAL A 62 3.27 4.28 5.29
C VAL A 62 2.21 3.23 5.57
N GLY A 63 1.12 3.30 4.82
CA GLY A 63 0.04 2.34 4.92
C GLY A 63 -0.69 2.11 3.62
N LEU A 64 -1.42 1.02 3.56
CA LEU A 64 -2.36 0.67 2.52
C LEU A 64 -3.71 0.43 3.18
N LEU A 65 -4.69 1.23 2.81
CA LEU A 65 -6.07 1.09 3.25
C LEU A 65 -6.85 0.31 2.18
N ILE A 66 -7.44 -0.81 2.58
CA ILE A 66 -8.08 -1.77 1.68
C ILE A 66 -9.55 -1.93 2.04
N ALA A 67 -10.42 -1.77 1.03
CA ALA A 67 -11.86 -1.91 1.19
C ALA A 67 -12.25 -3.34 1.60
N PRO A 68 -13.34 -3.52 2.38
CA PRO A 68 -13.77 -4.84 2.86
C PRO A 68 -13.92 -5.88 1.74
N GLN A 69 -14.39 -5.47 0.56
CA GLN A 69 -14.62 -6.37 -0.57
C GLN A 69 -13.33 -6.93 -1.17
N LEU A 70 -12.21 -6.22 -1.02
CA LEU A 70 -10.89 -6.60 -1.51
C LEU A 70 -10.03 -7.27 -0.42
N SER A 71 -10.28 -6.98 0.86
CA SER A 71 -9.49 -7.52 1.98
C SER A 71 -9.37 -9.05 1.93
N ARG A 72 -10.46 -9.75 1.56
CA ARG A 72 -10.48 -11.22 1.37
C ARG A 72 -9.59 -11.77 0.23
N HIS A 73 -9.13 -10.92 -0.67
CA HIS A 73 -8.30 -11.29 -1.82
C HIS A 73 -6.83 -10.95 -1.63
N VAL A 74 -6.45 -10.38 -0.48
CA VAL A 74 -5.05 -10.11 -0.12
C VAL A 74 -4.34 -11.45 0.05
N LEU A 75 -3.34 -11.70 -0.78
CA LEU A 75 -2.53 -12.92 -0.74
C LEU A 75 -1.42 -12.81 0.31
N GLU A 76 -0.83 -11.63 0.42
CA GLU A 76 0.31 -11.37 1.28
C GLU A 76 0.42 -9.87 1.58
N PHE A 77 0.80 -9.55 2.81
CA PHE A 77 1.26 -8.22 3.20
C PHE A 77 2.67 -8.33 3.79
N SER A 78 3.55 -7.43 3.40
CA SER A 78 4.93 -7.37 3.90
C SER A 78 5.30 -5.92 4.20
N PRO A 79 5.51 -5.55 5.47
CA PRO A 79 6.16 -4.29 5.81
C PRO A 79 7.64 -4.41 5.43
N VAL A 80 8.11 -3.58 4.50
CA VAL A 80 9.50 -3.63 4.01
C VAL A 80 10.37 -2.73 4.87
N LYS A 81 9.96 -1.47 5.03
CA LYS A 81 10.60 -0.42 5.86
C LYS A 81 9.56 0.61 6.30
N GLU A 82 9.95 1.56 7.12
CA GLU A 82 9.12 2.68 7.61
C GLU A 82 8.57 3.58 6.48
N ARG A 83 9.09 3.46 5.24
CA ARG A 83 8.60 4.16 4.04
C ARG A 83 8.12 3.25 2.91
N VAL A 84 8.16 1.93 3.10
CA VAL A 84 7.82 0.97 2.03
C VAL A 84 6.97 -0.18 2.57
N VAL A 85 5.82 -0.40 1.94
CA VAL A 85 4.93 -1.53 2.17
C VAL A 85 4.66 -2.26 0.86
N SER A 86 4.51 -3.57 0.95
CA SER A 86 4.10 -4.41 -0.17
C SER A 86 2.83 -5.16 0.19
N LEU A 87 1.85 -5.14 -0.71
CA LEU A 87 0.63 -5.91 -0.59
C LEU A 87 0.38 -6.61 -1.93
N ARG A 88 0.23 -7.93 -1.89
CA ARG A 88 0.03 -8.75 -3.09
C ARG A 88 -1.45 -9.08 -3.26
N LEU A 89 -1.97 -8.71 -4.41
CA LEU A 89 -3.28 -9.15 -4.92
C LEU A 89 -3.05 -10.09 -6.12
N PRO A 90 -4.00 -10.99 -6.42
CA PRO A 90 -3.93 -11.83 -7.61
C PRO A 90 -4.03 -10.98 -8.89
N CYS A 91 -2.94 -10.93 -9.64
CA CYS A 91 -2.81 -10.24 -10.92
C CYS A 91 -1.79 -11.01 -11.79
N VAL A 92 -1.89 -10.87 -13.12
CA VAL A 92 -0.90 -11.44 -14.04
C VAL A 92 0.15 -10.36 -14.28
N MET A 93 1.37 -10.56 -13.80
CA MET A 93 2.41 -9.55 -13.93
C MET A 93 2.94 -9.51 -15.36
N ASP A 94 2.72 -8.38 -16.03
CA ASP A 94 3.47 -7.92 -17.20
C ASP A 94 4.02 -6.51 -16.92
N SER A 95 4.85 -5.99 -17.84
CA SER A 95 5.55 -4.70 -17.78
C SER A 95 4.76 -3.53 -17.16
N LEU A 96 5.43 -2.52 -16.62
CA LEU A 96 4.77 -1.43 -15.88
C LEU A 96 4.46 -0.19 -16.75
N SER A 97 3.41 0.55 -16.39
CA SER A 97 2.99 1.79 -17.05
C SER A 97 2.58 2.87 -16.02
N ILE A 98 3.08 4.09 -16.20
CA ILE A 98 2.69 5.26 -15.39
C ILE A 98 1.39 5.83 -15.98
N THR A 99 0.35 5.98 -15.14
CA THR A 99 -0.99 6.36 -15.63
C THR A 99 -1.29 7.86 -15.54
N ASN A 100 -0.55 8.61 -14.73
CA ASN A 100 -0.77 10.05 -14.49
C ASN A 100 -0.73 10.91 -15.77
N THR A 101 -0.04 10.47 -16.81
CA THR A 101 0.15 11.19 -18.08
C THR A 101 -0.65 10.60 -19.23
N MET A 102 -1.44 9.56 -19.00
CA MET A 102 -2.22 8.88 -20.05
C MET A 102 -3.42 9.72 -20.53
N PHE A 103 -3.92 10.63 -19.70
CA PHE A 103 -5.14 11.38 -19.94
C PHE A 103 -4.84 12.89 -19.96
N LYS A 104 -5.51 13.61 -20.87
CA LYS A 104 -5.39 15.08 -20.94
C LYS A 104 -6.28 15.71 -19.87
N HIS A 105 -5.67 16.47 -18.98
CA HIS A 105 -6.38 17.23 -17.96
C HIS A 105 -5.89 18.68 -17.89
N LYS A 106 -6.70 19.54 -17.27
CA LYS A 106 -6.21 20.86 -16.83
C LYS A 106 -5.09 20.67 -15.82
N GLY A 107 -4.11 21.57 -15.81
CA GLY A 107 -2.96 21.49 -14.88
C GLY A 107 -3.37 21.35 -13.41
N ALA A 108 -4.52 21.91 -13.02
CA ALA A 108 -5.07 21.74 -11.68
C ALA A 108 -5.28 20.28 -11.25
N HIS A 109 -5.50 19.37 -12.20
CA HIS A 109 -5.71 17.93 -11.97
C HIS A 109 -4.47 17.08 -12.30
N GLN A 110 -3.32 17.70 -12.56
CA GLN A 110 -2.08 16.99 -12.93
C GLN A 110 -1.04 16.99 -11.81
N TYR A 111 -0.85 18.13 -11.14
CA TYR A 111 0.18 18.24 -10.10
C TYR A 111 -0.34 17.80 -8.75
N THR A 112 0.47 17.01 -8.06
CA THR A 112 0.12 16.40 -6.77
C THR A 112 0.64 17.21 -5.59
N TRP A 113 1.53 18.17 -5.85
CA TRP A 113 2.10 19.04 -4.83
C TRP A 113 2.11 20.50 -5.28
N TYR A 114 1.84 21.40 -4.34
CA TYR A 114 1.86 22.85 -4.53
C TYR A 114 2.60 23.53 -3.38
N GLN A 115 3.37 24.56 -3.74
CA GLN A 115 3.94 25.51 -2.80
C GLN A 115 3.47 26.91 -3.17
N ASP A 116 2.47 27.38 -2.43
CA ASP A 116 1.81 28.66 -2.71
C ASP A 116 2.75 29.85 -2.56
N THR A 117 3.71 29.79 -1.61
CA THR A 117 4.65 30.88 -1.35
C THR A 117 5.60 31.17 -2.51
N LEU A 118 5.91 30.16 -3.33
CA LEU A 118 6.82 30.28 -4.46
C LEU A 118 6.13 30.05 -5.81
N GLY A 119 4.82 29.81 -5.82
CA GLY A 119 4.07 29.44 -7.03
C GLY A 119 4.55 28.15 -7.70
N GLN A 120 5.25 27.28 -6.96
CA GLN A 120 5.82 26.05 -7.50
C GLN A 120 4.83 24.89 -7.44
N ARG A 121 4.94 23.97 -8.40
CA ARG A 121 4.08 22.77 -8.49
C ARG A 121 4.83 21.62 -9.13
N SER A 122 4.58 20.41 -8.63
CA SER A 122 5.27 19.20 -9.08
C SER A 122 4.32 17.99 -9.10
N MET A 123 4.61 17.03 -9.99
CA MET A 123 3.97 15.72 -10.00
C MET A 123 4.95 14.72 -9.38
N ILE A 124 4.73 14.39 -8.11
CA ILE A 124 5.63 13.53 -7.33
C ILE A 124 4.95 12.24 -6.84
N ASP A 125 3.61 12.22 -6.84
CA ASP A 125 2.83 11.02 -6.51
C ASP A 125 2.35 10.36 -7.80
N LEU A 126 2.86 9.16 -8.06
CA LEU A 126 2.60 8.42 -9.31
C LEU A 126 1.80 7.15 -9.04
N VAL A 127 0.84 6.89 -9.93
CA VAL A 127 0.11 5.62 -9.99
C VAL A 127 0.68 4.80 -11.15
N VAL A 128 1.33 3.70 -10.79
CA VAL A 128 1.89 2.73 -11.73
C VAL A 128 1.01 1.49 -11.75
N VAL A 129 0.67 1.03 -12.95
CA VAL A 129 -0.13 -0.18 -13.17
C VAL A 129 0.64 -1.14 -14.05
N SER A 130 0.36 -2.44 -13.93
CA SER A 130 0.85 -3.44 -14.87
C SER A 130 0.18 -3.28 -16.25
N SER A 131 0.85 -3.72 -17.30
CA SER A 131 0.42 -3.50 -18.68
C SER A 131 -0.83 -4.28 -19.06
N ASP A 132 -1.14 -5.37 -18.35
CA ASP A 132 -2.41 -6.09 -18.46
C ASP A 132 -3.59 -5.25 -17.91
N LEU A 133 -3.34 -4.42 -16.89
CA LEU A 133 -4.34 -3.50 -16.32
C LEU A 133 -4.44 -2.18 -17.07
N ARG A 134 -3.40 -1.78 -17.81
CA ARG A 134 -3.36 -0.50 -18.54
C ARG A 134 -4.58 -0.26 -19.45
N PRO A 135 -5.05 -1.21 -20.30
CA PRO A 135 -6.24 -1.02 -21.13
C PRO A 135 -7.54 -0.85 -20.33
N HIS A 136 -7.53 -1.15 -19.04
CA HIS A 136 -8.66 -1.07 -18.14
C HIS A 136 -8.67 0.19 -17.27
N VAL A 137 -7.60 0.99 -17.31
CA VAL A 137 -7.56 2.30 -16.65
C VAL A 137 -8.52 3.24 -17.38
N LEU A 138 -9.51 3.74 -16.66
CA LEU A 138 -10.53 4.65 -17.18
C LEU A 138 -10.07 6.10 -17.11
N ASP A 139 -9.39 6.46 -16.02
CA ASP A 139 -8.90 7.81 -15.77
C ASP A 139 -7.87 7.78 -14.63
N THR A 140 -6.92 8.72 -14.62
CA THR A 140 -6.01 8.98 -13.50
C THR A 140 -5.84 10.49 -13.34
N GLN A 141 -6.33 11.04 -12.24
CA GLN A 141 -6.33 12.48 -12.01
C GLN A 141 -6.15 12.86 -10.54
N VAL A 142 -5.72 14.11 -10.32
CA VAL A 142 -5.60 14.70 -8.98
C VAL A 142 -6.93 15.27 -8.49
N LYS A 143 -7.30 14.92 -7.26
CA LYS A 143 -8.46 15.41 -6.50
C LYS A 143 -8.03 16.45 -5.47
N ARG A 144 -8.17 17.73 -5.84
CA ARG A 144 -7.89 18.86 -4.96
C ARG A 144 -8.90 19.07 -3.83
N GLY A 145 -10.10 18.51 -3.95
CA GLY A 145 -11.15 18.63 -2.93
C GLY A 145 -11.00 17.67 -1.74
N ALA A 146 -9.92 16.90 -1.70
CA ALA A 146 -9.62 15.97 -0.61
C ALA A 146 -8.97 16.74 0.55
N GLY A 147 -9.69 16.87 1.67
CA GLY A 147 -9.31 17.75 2.79
C GLY A 147 -8.24 17.23 3.74
N LEU A 148 -7.56 16.13 3.43
CA LEU A 148 -6.71 15.39 4.38
C LEU A 148 -5.21 15.74 4.32
N SER A 149 -4.77 16.63 3.43
CA SER A 149 -3.37 17.08 3.36
C SER A 149 -3.25 18.55 2.99
N THR A 150 -2.28 19.23 3.59
CA THR A 150 -2.06 20.69 3.49
C THR A 150 -1.16 21.10 2.32
N GLY A 151 -0.41 20.16 1.72
CA GLY A 151 0.49 20.44 0.60
C GLY A 151 0.49 19.38 -0.50
N HIS A 152 -0.09 18.20 -0.24
CA HIS A 152 -0.26 17.14 -1.21
C HIS A 152 -1.74 16.96 -1.56
N HIS A 153 -2.00 16.63 -2.82
CA HIS A 153 -3.33 16.29 -3.28
C HIS A 153 -3.41 14.80 -3.61
N LEU A 154 -4.58 14.23 -3.34
CA LEU A 154 -4.87 12.84 -3.66
C LEU A 154 -4.80 12.62 -5.18
N VAL A 155 -3.94 11.74 -5.64
CA VAL A 155 -4.02 11.14 -6.98
C VAL A 155 -4.91 9.89 -6.92
N ALA A 156 -5.89 9.81 -7.81
CA ALA A 156 -6.81 8.69 -7.91
C ALA A 156 -6.81 8.12 -9.33
N SER A 157 -6.81 6.80 -9.43
CA SER A 157 -6.96 6.08 -10.70
C SER A 157 -8.15 5.12 -10.62
N TRP A 158 -9.02 5.14 -11.62
CA TRP A 158 -10.14 4.20 -11.72
C TRP A 158 -9.82 3.13 -12.74
N ILE A 159 -9.87 1.87 -12.31
CA ILE A 159 -9.52 0.73 -13.14
C ILE A 159 -10.73 -0.21 -13.19
N ARG A 160 -11.20 -0.51 -14.40
CA ARG A 160 -12.32 -1.42 -14.62
C ARG A 160 -11.86 -2.87 -14.62
N LEU A 161 -11.93 -3.51 -13.45
CA LEU A 161 -11.64 -4.94 -13.32
C LEU A 161 -12.78 -5.77 -13.95
N ARG A 162 -12.54 -6.34 -15.13
CA ARG A 162 -13.50 -7.25 -15.80
C ARG A 162 -13.36 -8.70 -15.36
N ARG A 163 -12.24 -9.08 -14.74
CA ARG A 163 -12.03 -10.44 -14.24
C ARG A 163 -12.70 -10.59 -12.87
N ARG A 164 -13.47 -11.67 -12.66
CA ARG A 164 -13.65 -12.21 -11.31
C ARG A 164 -12.23 -12.41 -10.77
N ILE A 165 -11.91 -11.78 -9.65
CA ILE A 165 -10.66 -12.11 -8.95
C ILE A 165 -10.66 -13.64 -8.83
N PRO A 166 -9.67 -14.36 -9.38
CA PRO A 166 -9.67 -15.81 -9.33
C PRO A 166 -9.81 -16.24 -7.87
N ASP A 167 -10.85 -17.00 -7.57
CA ASP A 167 -11.00 -17.62 -6.26
C ASP A 167 -9.87 -18.64 -6.17
N ARG A 168 -8.75 -18.22 -5.56
CA ARG A 168 -7.51 -18.99 -5.32
C ARG A 168 -6.91 -19.67 -6.56
N LEU A 169 -5.84 -19.10 -7.11
CA LEU A 169 -4.87 -19.92 -7.85
C LEU A 169 -4.06 -20.77 -6.85
N GLY A 170 -4.56 -21.99 -6.60
CA GLY A 170 -3.83 -23.05 -5.89
C GLY A 170 -3.86 -22.94 -4.37
N ARG A 171 -3.68 -24.10 -3.71
CA ARG A 171 -3.46 -24.17 -2.25
C ARG A 171 -2.41 -23.15 -1.85
N PRO A 172 -2.57 -22.42 -0.72
CA PRO A 172 -1.52 -21.52 -0.25
C PRO A 172 -0.22 -22.31 -0.18
N LYS A 173 0.80 -21.91 -0.95
CA LYS A 173 2.15 -22.39 -0.66
C LYS A 173 2.37 -21.99 0.78
N ARG A 174 2.54 -22.98 1.66
CA ARG A 174 2.87 -22.76 3.07
C ARG A 174 4.27 -22.15 3.07
N ILE A 175 4.34 -20.82 2.96
CA ILE A 175 5.58 -20.08 3.10
C ILE A 175 5.88 -20.13 4.60
N VAL A 176 6.75 -21.06 4.96
CA VAL A 176 7.30 -21.13 6.31
C VAL A 176 8.24 -19.95 6.45
N ARG A 177 7.90 -19.02 7.34
CA ARG A 177 8.81 -17.94 7.71
C ARG A 177 9.96 -18.57 8.51
N VAL A 178 11.11 -18.74 7.89
CA VAL A 178 12.29 -19.28 8.55
C VAL A 178 12.91 -18.15 9.37
N CYS A 179 12.87 -18.27 10.70
CA CYS A 179 13.58 -17.37 11.60
C CYS A 179 15.08 -17.70 11.54
N TRP A 180 15.76 -17.18 10.52
CA TRP A 180 17.18 -17.44 10.29
C TRP A 180 18.08 -16.81 11.37
N GLU A 181 17.57 -15.84 12.11
CA GLU A 181 18.21 -15.24 13.30
C GLU A 181 18.48 -16.31 14.38
N CYS A 182 17.62 -17.33 14.50
CA CYS A 182 17.84 -18.45 15.41
C CYS A 182 19.04 -19.34 15.03
N LEU A 183 19.54 -19.26 13.78
CA LEU A 183 20.78 -19.97 13.38
C LEU A 183 22.04 -19.32 13.96
N ALA A 184 21.95 -18.16 14.60
CA ALA A 184 23.05 -17.59 15.38
C ALA A 184 23.44 -18.52 16.54
N ASP A 185 22.48 -19.25 17.11
CA ASP A 185 22.71 -20.28 18.13
C ASP A 185 23.36 -21.54 17.50
N PRO A 186 24.56 -21.95 17.96
CA PRO A 186 25.24 -23.15 17.45
C PRO A 186 24.42 -24.44 17.57
N SER A 187 23.59 -24.57 18.60
CA SER A 187 22.77 -25.76 18.84
C SER A 187 21.66 -25.91 17.80
N VAL A 188 20.96 -24.81 17.51
CA VAL A 188 19.89 -24.72 16.49
C VAL A 188 20.47 -24.95 15.09
N ARG A 189 21.65 -24.38 14.82
CA ARG A 189 22.37 -24.56 13.55
C ARG A 189 22.77 -26.02 13.32
N GLY A 190 23.19 -26.72 14.37
CA GLY A 190 23.54 -28.14 14.30
C GLY A 190 22.36 -29.01 13.89
N VAL A 191 21.21 -28.83 14.56
CA VAL A 191 19.97 -29.57 14.26
C VAL A 191 19.49 -29.30 12.84
N PHE A 192 19.49 -28.04 12.42
CA PHE A 192 19.06 -27.64 11.07
C PHE A 192 19.92 -28.27 9.96
N ASN A 193 21.25 -28.27 10.12
CA ASN A 193 22.16 -28.85 9.13
C ASN A 193 22.03 -30.37 9.02
N SER A 194 21.78 -31.08 10.13
CA SER A 194 21.52 -32.52 10.11
C SER A 194 20.24 -32.84 9.33
N GLN A 195 19.15 -32.11 9.60
CA GLN A 195 17.88 -32.27 8.88
C GLN A 195 18.00 -31.95 7.38
N LEU A 196 18.77 -30.92 7.01
CA LEU A 196 19.06 -30.62 5.61
C LEU A 196 19.78 -31.78 4.93
N ARG A 197 20.81 -32.35 5.56
CA ARG A 197 21.57 -33.48 4.99
C ARG A 197 20.72 -34.74 4.81
N GLU A 198 19.75 -34.97 5.68
CA GLU A 198 18.82 -36.11 5.56
C GLU A 198 17.76 -35.89 4.48
N SER A 199 17.33 -34.64 4.26
CA SER A 199 16.27 -34.31 3.30
C SER A 199 16.72 -34.35 1.84
N PHE A 200 18.03 -34.36 1.57
CA PHE A 200 18.63 -34.37 0.23
C PHE A 200 19.46 -35.65 -0.05
N LYS A 201 19.18 -36.73 0.69
CA LYS A 201 19.58 -38.10 0.31
C LYS A 201 18.48 -38.75 -0.53
#